data_AF-A0A3D2ST63-F1
#
_entry.id   AF-A0A3D2ST63-F1
#
_cell.length_a   1.000
_cell.length_b   1.000
_cell.length_c   1.000
_cell.angle_alpha   90.00
_cell.angle_beta   90.00
_cell.angle_gamma   90.00
#
_symmetry.space_group_name_H-M   'P 1'
#
loop_
_entity.id
_entity.type
_entity.pdbx_description
1 polymer ?
#
loop_
_entity_poly.entity_id
_entity_poly.type
_entity_poly.pdbx_seq_one_letter_code
_entity_poly.pdbx_strand_id
1 'polypeptide(L)' 'MLNCHIQLQLGKFSLDQTFQSDQRVVGLFGASGSGKTSILHAIAGLNTPQAGWIRVQEHTWFD' A
#
# COMPACT_ATOMS: atom_id res chain seq x y z
N MET A 1 -10.15 -8.42 -6.42
CA MET A 1 -8.88 -7.83 -6.88
C MET A 1 -8.46 -6.70 -5.95
N LEU A 2 -7.26 -6.79 -5.36
CA LEU A 2 -6.52 -5.68 -4.77
C LEU A 2 -5.50 -5.22 -5.81
N ASN A 3 -5.46 -3.93 -6.13
CA ASN A 3 -4.48 -3.35 -7.05
C ASN A 3 -4.00 -2.02 -6.49
N CYS A 4 -2.71 -1.94 -6.20
CA CYS A 4 -2.12 -0.82 -5.50
C CYS A 4 -0.84 -0.36 -6.18
N HIS A 5 -0.70 0.95 -6.32
CA HIS A 5 0.58 1.65 -6.44
C HIS A 5 0.65 2.63 -5.28
N ILE A 6 1.64 2.49 -4.40
CA ILE A 6 1.74 3.29 -3.17
C ILE A 6 3.10 3.95 -3.11
N GLN A 7 3.11 5.29 -3.10
CA GLN A 7 4.30 6.09 -2.82
C GLN A 7 4.19 6.78 -1.45
N LEU A 8 5.19 6.56 -0.59
CA LEU A 8 5.26 7.12 0.77
C LEU A 8 6.65 7.67 1.08
N GLN A 9 6.69 8.83 1.73
CA GLN A 9 7.90 9.38 2.35
C GLN A 9 7.79 9.23 3.87
N LEU A 10 8.69 8.42 4.43
CA LEU A 10 8.76 8.06 5.84
C LEU A 10 10.06 8.62 6.44
N GLY A 11 10.15 9.95 6.51
CA GLY A 11 11.36 10.65 6.93
C GLY A 11 12.48 10.50 5.88
N LYS A 12 13.57 9.80 6.22
CA LYS A 12 14.69 9.53 5.29
C LYS A 12 14.45 8.31 4.38
N PHE A 13 13.38 7.56 4.60
CA PHE A 13 13.04 6.36 3.86
C PHE A 13 11.91 6.67 2.87
N SER A 14 12.07 6.23 1.62
CA SER A 14 11.05 6.33 0.58
C SER A 14 10.59 4.93 0.19
N LEU A 15 9.29 4.74 0.05
CA LEU A 15 8.68 3.51 -0.41
C LEU A 15 7.88 3.80 -1.67
N ASP A 16 8.16 3.05 -2.74
CA ASP A 16 7.41 3.07 -3.99
C ASP A 16 7.17 1.63 -4.42
N GLN A 17 5.94 1.15 -4.28
CA GLN A 17 5.61 -0.26 -4.50
C GLN A 17 4.33 -0.41 -5.30
N THR A 18 4.37 -1.31 -6.28
CA THR A 18 3.20 -1.75 -7.04
C THR A 18 2.94 -3.23 -6.76
N PHE A 19 1.70 -3.58 -6.43
CA PHE A 19 1.29 -4.96 -6.23
C PHE A 19 -0.17 -5.16 -6.55
N GLN A 20 -0.50 -6.38 -6.97
CA GLN A 20 -1.86 -6.79 -7.25
C GLN A 20 -2.10 -8.22 -6.78
N SER A 21 -3.33 -8.51 -6.36
CA SER A 21 -3.73 -9.85 -5.93
C SER A 21 -5.23 -10.05 -6.05
N ASP A 22 -5.63 -11.21 -6.56
CA ASP A 22 -7.02 -11.66 -6.55
C ASP A 22 -7.36 -12.60 -5.39
N GLN A 23 -6.40 -12.85 -4.51
CA GLN A 23 -6.57 -13.75 -3.37
C GLN A 23 -7.40 -13.09 -2.27
N ARG A 24 -8.22 -13.92 -1.59
CA ARG A 24 -9.03 -13.48 -0.43
C ARG A 24 -8.17 -13.06 0.77
N VAL A 25 -7.00 -13.68 0.91
CA VAL A 25 -6.04 -13.41 1.99
C VAL A 25 -4.66 -13.21 1.37
N VAL A 26 -3.98 -12.14 1.76
CA VAL A 26 -2.64 -11.78 1.27
C VAL A 26 -1.73 -11.56 2.48
N GLY A 27 -0.56 -12.19 2.45
CA GLY A 27 0.49 -11.97 3.46
C GLY A 27 1.53 -10.99 2.93
N LEU A 28 1.92 -10.01 3.76
CA LEU A 28 3.00 -9.06 3.46
C LEU A 28 4.21 -9.37 4.36
N PHE A 29 5.33 -9.75 3.75
CA PHE A 29 6.55 -10.17 4.44
C PHE A 29 7.73 -9.21 4.17
N GLY A 30 8.70 -9.18 5.08
CA GLY A 30 9.90 -8.34 4.95
C GLY A 30 10.55 -8.03 6.30
N ALA A 31 11.81 -7.57 6.27
CA ALA A 31 12.59 -7.21 7.45
C ALA A 31 11.94 -6.09 8.30
N SER A 32 12.36 -5.94 9.56
CA SER A 32 11.90 -4.81 10.39
C SER A 32 12.25 -3.48 9.71
N GLY A 33 11.33 -2.51 9.75
CA GLY A 33 11.51 -1.21 9.09
C GLY A 33 11.25 -1.18 7.59
N SER A 34 10.93 -2.30 6.93
CA SER A 34 10.73 -2.35 5.47
C SER A 34 9.45 -1.67 4.94
N GLY A 35 8.69 -0.97 5.79
CA GLY A 35 7.47 -0.26 5.39
C GLY A 35 6.17 -1.09 5.40
N LYS A 36 6.16 -2.32 5.93
CA LYS A 36 4.96 -3.19 5.97
C LYS A 36 3.76 -2.52 6.64
N THR A 37 3.95 -2.04 7.87
CA THR A 37 2.90 -1.34 8.62
C THR A 37 2.45 -0.07 7.90
N SER A 38 3.38 0.63 7.25
CA SER A 38 3.07 1.84 6.48
C SER A 38 2.20 1.55 5.26
N ILE A 39 2.47 0.46 4.52
CA ILE A 39 1.61 0.00 3.42
C ILE A 39 0.21 -0.35 3.95
N LEU A 40 0.12 -1.11 5.05
CA LEU A 40 -1.18 -1.46 5.64
C LEU A 40 -1.96 -0.24 6.12
N HIS A 41 -1.29 0.74 6.73
CA HIS A 41 -1.90 2.00 7.13
C HIS A 41 -2.38 2.81 5.91
N ALA A 42 -1.63 2.80 4.81
CA ALA A 42 -2.06 3.46 3.58
C ALA A 42 -3.32 2.83 2.98
N ILE A 43 -3.38 1.50 2.90
CA ILE A 43 -4.58 0.78 2.46
C ILE A 43 -5.76 1.05 3.40
N ALA A 44 -5.53 1.11 4.72
CA ALA A 44 -6.57 1.40 5.71
C ALA A 44 -7.02 2.88 5.76
N GLY A 45 -6.42 3.76 4.94
CA GLY A 45 -6.73 5.21 4.95
C GLY A 45 -6.18 5.96 6.17
N LEU A 46 -5.29 5.33 6.95
CA LEU A 46 -4.64 5.94 8.12
C LEU A 46 -3.39 6.75 7.75
N ASN A 47 -2.87 6.57 6.53
CA ASN A 47 -1.74 7.30 6.01
C ASN A 47 -1.92 7.59 4.51
N THR A 48 -2.14 8.83 4.12
CA THR A 48 -2.39 9.19 2.72
C THR A 48 -1.11 9.06 1.89
N PRO A 49 -1.10 8.25 0.80
CA PRO A 49 0.01 8.20 -0.13
C PRO A 49 0.28 9.58 -0.77
N GLN A 50 1.52 9.80 -1.19
CA GLN A 50 1.90 11.03 -1.90
C GLN A 50 1.42 11.00 -3.36
N ALA A 51 1.37 9.80 -3.93
CA ALA A 51 0.83 9.51 -5.25
C ALA A 51 0.57 8.01 -5.40
N GLY A 52 -0.08 7.64 -6.50
CA GLY A 52 -0.43 6.27 -6.85
C GLY A 52 -1.93 6.03 -6.72
N TRP A 53 -2.34 4.78 -6.53
CA TRP A 53 -3.74 4.41 -6.39
C TRP A 53 -3.91 3.23 -5.44
N ILE A 54 -5.06 3.17 -4.78
CA ILE A 54 -5.47 2.01 -3.98
C ILE A 54 -6.85 1.60 -4.47
N ARG A 55 -6.92 0.45 -5.14
CA ARG A 55 -8.15 -0.10 -5.70
C ARG A 55 -8.46 -1.44 -5.03
N VAL A 56 -9.67 -1.54 -4.49
CA VAL A 56 -10.16 -2.73 -3.79
C VAL A 56 -11.49 -3.13 -4.42
N GLN A 57 -11.48 -4.28 -5.10
CA GLN A 57 -12.59 -4.75 -5.92
C GLN A 57 -12.96 -3.67 -6.97
N GLU A 58 -14.21 -3.25 -7.01
CA GLU A 58 -14.73 -2.21 -7.91
C GLU A 58 -14.58 -0.79 -7.34
N HIS A 59 -13.96 -0.64 -6.17
CA HIS A 59 -13.85 0.64 -5.48
C HIS A 59 -12.43 1.21 -5.59
N THR A 60 -12.34 2.49 -5.95
CA THR A 60 -11.13 3.28 -5.78
C THR A 60 -11.18 3.94 -4.40
N TRP A 61 -10.19 3.64 -3.56
CA TRP A 61 -10.06 4.23 -2.22
C TRP A 61 -9.11 5.44 -2.22
N PHE A 62 -8.21 5.54 -3.21
CA PHE A 62 -7.27 6.64 -3.41
C PHE A 62 -6.79 6.68 -4.87
N ASP A 63 -6.62 7.88 -5.45
CA ASP A 63 -6.02 8.18 -6.77
C ASP A 63 -5.33 9.56 -6.82
#